data_AF-A0A9Q3GXV3-F1
#
_entry.id   AF-A0A9Q3GXV3-F1
#
_cell.length_a   1.000
_cell.length_b   1.000
_cell.length_c   1.000
_cell.angle_alpha   90.00
_cell.angle_beta   90.00
_cell.angle_gamma   90.00
#
_symmetry.space_group_name_H-M   'P 1'
#
loop_
_entity.id
_entity.type
_entity.pdbx_description
1 polymer ?
#
loop_
_entity_poly.entity_id
_entity_poly.type
_entity_poly.pdbx_seq_one_letter_code
_entity_poly.pdbx_strand_id
1 'polypeptide(L)'
;MGDEPLGRIKGHEIELFLDVERPYPPILRRPPYPATLETRKKIEKQINELLEMGVIRKIGHNEIVEVTIPVLIAWNDCQSRFC
;
A
#
# COMPACT_ATOMS: atom_id res chain seq x y z
N MET A 1 -7.67 -9.90 26.37
CA MET A 1 -8.39 -8.92 25.51
C MET A 1 -7.34 -8.29 24.61
N GLY A 2 -7.27 -8.67 23.33
CA GLY A 2 -6.25 -8.12 22.43
C GLY A 2 -5.95 -8.89 21.12
N ASP A 3 -6.66 -9.97 20.80
CA ASP A 3 -6.39 -10.82 19.63
C ASP A 3 -7.15 -10.43 18.34
N GLU A 4 -7.70 -9.21 18.26
CA GLU A 4 -8.38 -8.79 17.02
C GLU A 4 -7.44 -7.96 16.13
N PRO A 5 -7.25 -8.35 14.85
CA PRO A 5 -6.43 -7.57 13.93
C PRO A 5 -7.03 -6.18 13.76
N LEU A 6 -6.18 -5.15 13.67
CA LEU A 6 -6.60 -3.74 13.55
C LEU A 6 -7.61 -3.52 12.42
N GLY A 7 -7.53 -4.26 11.31
CA GLY A 7 -8.50 -4.22 10.22
C GLY A 7 -9.94 -4.68 10.59
N ARG A 8 -10.16 -5.19 11.80
CA ARG A 8 -11.48 -5.62 12.31
C ARG A 8 -12.22 -4.53 13.09
N ILE A 9 -11.56 -3.41 13.41
CA ILE A 9 -12.22 -2.25 14.00
C ILE A 9 -13.07 -1.59 12.91
N LYS A 10 -14.38 -1.84 12.95
CA LYS A 10 -15.38 -1.17 12.11
C LYS A 10 -15.52 0.29 12.56
N GLY A 11 -14.59 1.13 12.14
CA GLY A 11 -14.72 2.58 12.23
C GLY A 11 -15.79 3.11 11.27
N HIS A 12 -15.74 4.41 11.00
CA HIS A 12 -16.59 5.02 9.98
C HIS A 12 -16.18 4.53 8.59
N GLU A 13 -17.13 4.01 7.83
CA GLU A 13 -16.96 3.74 6.41
C GLU A 13 -16.97 5.07 5.66
N ILE A 14 -15.94 5.29 4.82
CA ILE A 14 -15.77 6.52 4.06
C ILE A 14 -15.83 6.14 2.59
N GLU A 15 -16.74 6.78 1.85
CA GLU A 15 -16.77 6.71 0.40
C GLU A 15 -15.86 7.81 -0.16
N LEU A 16 -14.90 7.41 -1.00
CA LEU A 16 -13.96 8.31 -1.67
C LEU A 16 -14.22 8.24 -3.18
N PHE A 17 -14.32 9.41 -3.82
CA PHE A 17 -14.49 9.53 -5.26
C PHE A 17 -13.27 10.26 -5.84
N LEU A 18 -12.87 9.87 -7.06
CA LEU A 18 -11.88 10.62 -7.83
C LEU A 18 -12.58 11.77 -8.56
N ASP A 19 -11.98 12.95 -8.54
CA ASP A 19 -12.49 14.12 -9.29
C ASP A 19 -12.23 14.03 -10.81
N VAL A 20 -11.70 12.90 -11.28
CA VAL A 20 -11.37 12.65 -12.69
C VAL A 20 -12.04 11.37 -13.17
N GLU A 21 -12.56 11.43 -14.40
CA GLU A 21 -13.20 10.28 -15.06
C GLU A 21 -12.19 9.49 -15.92
N ARG A 22 -12.60 8.30 -16.35
CA ARG A 22 -11.79 7.47 -17.25
C ARG A 22 -11.79 8.08 -18.68
N PRO A 23 -10.69 7.96 -19.44
CA PRO A 23 -9.45 7.30 -19.08
C PRO A 23 -8.61 8.11 -18.10
N TYR A 24 -8.08 7.46 -17.06
CA TYR A 24 -7.29 8.13 -16.05
C TYR A 24 -5.98 8.69 -16.63
N PRO A 25 -5.52 9.87 -16.14
CA PRO A 25 -4.25 10.45 -16.54
C PRO A 25 -3.07 9.47 -16.38
N PRO A 26 -2.12 9.41 -17.33
CA PRO A 26 -0.96 8.52 -17.25
C PRO A 26 -0.12 8.67 -15.96
N ILE A 27 -0.17 9.86 -15.35
CA ILE A 27 0.50 10.15 -14.07
C ILE A 27 0.01 9.26 -12.91
N LEU A 28 -1.18 8.68 -13.02
CA LEU A 28 -1.74 7.72 -12.07
C LEU A 28 -1.26 6.29 -12.32
N ARG A 29 -0.47 6.01 -13.36
CA ARG A 29 0.12 4.70 -13.67
C ARG A 29 1.64 4.76 -13.63
N ARG A 30 2.18 5.10 -12.47
CA ARG A 30 3.63 5.25 -12.31
C ARG A 30 4.29 3.89 -12.05
N PRO A 31 5.45 3.61 -12.67
CA PRO A 31 6.24 2.43 -12.35
C PRO A 31 6.86 2.57 -10.94
N PRO A 32 7.22 1.44 -10.29
CA PRO A 32 7.89 1.48 -9.00
C PRO A 32 9.27 2.15 -9.12
N TYR A 33 9.71 2.83 -8.06
CA TYR A 33 11.06 3.40 -8.01
C TYR A 33 12.12 2.29 -7.94
N PRO A 34 13.30 2.48 -8.55
CA PRO A 34 14.41 1.56 -8.38
C PRO A 34 14.84 1.56 -6.90
N ALA A 35 14.90 0.37 -6.32
CA ALA A 35 15.27 0.17 -4.92
C ALA A 35 16.43 -0.83 -4.80
N THR A 36 17.30 -0.62 -3.81
CA THR A 36 18.37 -1.55 -3.44
C THR A 36 17.79 -2.85 -2.88
N LEU A 37 18.59 -3.92 -2.82
CA LEU A 37 18.15 -5.21 -2.27
C LEU A 37 17.69 -5.08 -0.81
N GLU A 38 18.40 -4.29 -0.01
CA GLU A 38 18.05 -4.02 1.39
C GLU A 38 16.70 -3.30 1.51
N THR A 39 16.52 -2.23 0.72
CA THR A 39 15.25 -1.48 0.69
C THR A 39 14.10 -2.38 0.27
N ARG A 40 14.27 -3.23 -0.76
CA ARG A 40 13.23 -4.18 -1.19
C ARG A 40 12.84 -5.16 -0.07
N LYS A 41 13.81 -5.74 0.63
CA LYS A 41 13.54 -6.64 1.76
C LYS A 41 12.76 -5.95 2.87
N LYS A 42 13.07 -4.68 3.13
CA LYS A 42 12.37 -3.90 4.16
C LYS A 42 10.94 -3.54 3.74
N ILE A 43 10.75 -3.17 2.47
CA ILE A 43 9.43 -2.95 1.86
C ILE A 43 8.59 -4.22 2.00
N GLU A 44 9.15 -5.36 1.59
CA GLU A 44 8.46 -6.66 1.64
C GLU A 44 8.06 -7.04 3.07
N LYS A 45 8.96 -6.85 4.04
CA LYS A 45 8.64 -7.07 5.46
C LYS A 45 7.45 -6.21 5.91
N GLN A 46 7.45 -4.92 5.61
CA GLN A 46 6.37 -4.01 6.02
C GLN A 46 5.04 -4.33 5.30
N ILE A 47 5.08 -4.72 4.02
CA ILE A 47 3.89 -5.18 3.29
C ILE A 47 3.30 -6.42 3.95
N ASN A 48 4.13 -7.39 4.34
CA ASN A 48 3.66 -8.61 5.00
C ASN A 48 3.01 -8.31 6.36
N GLU A 49 3.62 -7.42 7.17
CA GLU A 49 3.03 -6.96 8.44
C GLU A 49 1.65 -6.31 8.21
N LEU A 50 1.51 -5.46 7.19
CA LEU A 50 0.23 -4.81 6.84
C LEU A 50 -0.83 -5.80 6.32
N LEU A 51 -0.40 -6.84 5.59
CA LEU A 51 -1.28 -7.93 5.13
C LEU A 51 -1.79 -8.76 6.32
N GLU A 52 -0.91 -9.12 7.26
CA GLU A 52 -1.26 -9.86 8.48
C GLU A 52 -2.23 -9.07 9.37
N MET A 53 -2.04 -7.75 9.46
CA MET A 53 -2.95 -6.85 10.18
C MET A 53 -4.30 -6.61 9.47
N GLY A 54 -4.45 -7.05 8.22
CA GLY A 54 -5.65 -6.83 7.41
C GLY A 54 -5.86 -5.36 6.99
N VAL A 55 -4.80 -4.56 6.96
CA VAL A 55 -4.85 -3.14 6.53
C VAL A 55 -4.81 -3.02 5.02
N ILE A 56 -4.04 -3.88 4.36
CA ILE A 56 -3.97 -3.98 2.89
C ILE A 56 -4.33 -5.40 2.46
N ARG A 57 -4.65 -5.58 1.18
CA ARG A 57 -4.91 -6.89 0.57
C ARG A 57 -4.13 -7.06 -0.72
N LYS A 58 -3.86 -8.31 -1.10
CA LYS A 58 -3.41 -8.62 -2.46
C LYS A 58 -4.56 -8.45 -3.44
N ILE A 59 -4.25 -7.89 -4.60
CA ILE A 59 -5.18 -7.80 -5.73
C ILE A 59 -5.24 -9.17 -6.42
N GLY A 60 -6.45 -9.65 -6.74
CA GLY A 60 -6.67 -10.92 -7.42
C GLY A 60 -6.22 -10.91 -8.88
N HIS A 61 -5.95 -12.08 -9.44
CA HIS A 61 -5.44 -12.23 -10.82
C HIS A 61 -6.33 -11.60 -11.91
N ASN A 62 -7.64 -11.51 -11.67
CA ASN A 62 -8.62 -10.96 -12.62
C ASN A 62 -9.01 -9.51 -12.33
N GLU A 63 -8.46 -8.88 -11.29
CA GLU A 63 -8.75 -7.49 -10.96
C GLU A 63 -7.87 -6.56 -11.80
N ILE A 64 -8.50 -5.62 -12.51
CA ILE A 64 -7.80 -4.64 -13.32
C ILE A 64 -7.30 -3.52 -12.41
N VAL A 65 -5.97 -3.32 -12.37
CA VAL A 65 -5.35 -2.20 -11.67
C VAL A 65 -5.19 -1.03 -12.64
N GLU A 66 -5.96 0.03 -12.44
CA GLU A 66 -5.92 1.21 -13.30
C GLU A 66 -5.04 2.33 -12.77
N VAL A 67 -4.74 2.30 -11.46
CA VAL A 67 -3.93 3.30 -10.74
C VAL A 67 -2.83 2.58 -9.96
N THR A 68 -1.60 3.03 -10.15
CA THR A 68 -0.40 2.58 -9.42
C THR A 68 0.41 3.77 -8.96
N ILE A 69 0.72 3.79 -7.66
CA ILE A 69 1.56 4.81 -7.04
C ILE A 69 2.83 4.12 -6.53
N PRO A 70 4.02 4.63 -6.88
CA PRO A 70 5.26 4.07 -6.38
C PRO A 70 5.37 4.34 -4.88
N VAL A 71 5.83 3.33 -4.16
CA VAL A 71 6.13 3.39 -2.74
C VAL A 71 7.61 3.70 -2.55
N LEU A 72 7.94 4.39 -1.48
CA LEU A 72 9.31 4.59 -1.01
C LEU A 72 9.44 4.22 0.47
N ILE A 73 10.69 4.05 0.90
CA ILE A 73 11.01 3.93 2.32
C ILE A 73 11.77 5.17 2.75
N ALA A 74 11.26 5.82 3.79
CA ALA A 74 12.00 6.82 4.52
C ALA A 74 12.78 6.16 5.66
N TRP A 75 14.06 6.51 5.80
CA TRP A 75 14.91 6.07 6.89
C TRP A 75 15.02 7.19 7.92
N ASN A 76 14.80 6.86 9.19
CA ASN A 76 15.06 7.75 10.30
C ASN A 76 15.81 6.96 11.38
N ASP A 77 17.08 7.30 11.60
CA ASP A 77 18.02 6.55 12.43
C ASP A 77 18.06 5.05 12.06
N CYS A 78 17.74 4.17 13.02
CA CYS A 78 17.66 2.72 12.84
C CYS A 78 16.25 2.21 12.46
N GLN A 79 15.30 3.11 12.21
CA GLN A 79 13.93 2.78 11.85
C GLN A 79 13.62 3.17 10.41
N SER A 80 12.74 2.41 9.78
CA SER A 80 12.28 2.69 8.43
C SER A 80 10.76 2.82 8.39
N ARG A 81 10.25 3.67 7.52
CA ARG A 81 8.82 3.93 7.36
C ARG A 81 8.43 3.74 5.90
N PHE A 82 7.33 3.04 5.69
CA PHE A 82 6.70 2.87 4.39
C PHE A 82 5.93 4.14 4.05
N CYS A 83 6.17 4.71 2.88
CA CYS A 83 5.59 5.98 2.42
C CYS A 83 5.04 5.85 1.00
#